data_AF-A0A9Q3MBL9-F1
#
_entry.id   AF-A0A9Q3MBL9-F1
#
_cell.length_a   1.000
_cell.length_b   1.000
_cell.length_c   1.000
_cell.angle_alpha   90.00
_cell.angle_beta   90.00
_cell.angle_gamma   90.00
#
_symmetry.space_group_name_H-M   'P 1'
#
loop_
_entity.id
_entity.type
_entity.pdbx_description
1 polymer ?
#
loop_
_entity_poly.entity_id
_entity_poly.type
_entity_poly.pdbx_seq_one_letter_code
_entity_poly.pdbx_strand_id
1 'polypeptide(L)' 'MILSLIPQAQNALDDAELALCQRVYDHVVSVKQIKTDAEREDLASRIIQSFQHGVKDEEALLRLLM' A
#
# COMPACT_ATOMS: atom_id res chain seq x y z
N MET A 1 -22.32 -17.21 -10.56
CA MET A 1 -21.27 -16.37 -11.18
C MET A 1 -20.69 -15.51 -10.08
N ILE A 2 -19.53 -15.90 -9.57
CA ILE A 2 -18.91 -15.27 -8.40
C ILE A 2 -17.94 -14.22 -8.94
N LEU A 3 -18.41 -12.98 -9.11
CA LEU A 3 -17.53 -11.83 -9.28
C LEU A 3 -17.22 -11.30 -7.88
N SER A 4 -16.16 -11.89 -7.33
CA SER A 4 -15.20 -11.31 -6.41
C SER A 4 -15.72 -10.10 -5.63
N LEU A 5 -16.27 -10.40 -4.45
CA LEU A 5 -16.41 -9.48 -3.35
C LEU A 5 -15.01 -9.07 -2.89
N ILE A 6 -14.32 -8.23 -3.68
CA ILE A 6 -13.27 -7.39 -3.13
C ILE A 6 -14.04 -6.48 -2.17
N PRO A 7 -13.88 -6.59 -0.84
CA PRO A 7 -14.43 -5.58 0.02
C PRO A 7 -13.82 -4.28 -0.47
N GLN A 8 -14.64 -3.45 -1.12
CA GLN A 8 -14.32 -2.05 -1.36
C GLN A 8 -13.71 -1.58 -0.06
N ALA A 9 -12.44 -1.19 -0.11
CA ALA A 9 -11.78 -0.52 0.98
C ALA A 9 -12.62 0.73 1.29
N GLN A 10 -13.66 0.56 2.13
CA GLN A 10 -14.54 1.61 2.63
C GLN A 10 -13.82 2.38 3.73
N ASN A 11 -12.54 2.63 3.54
CA ASN A 11 -11.80 3.66 4.23
C ASN A 11 -11.19 4.47 3.09
N ALA A 12 -11.93 5.47 2.61
CA ALA A 12 -11.35 6.51 1.77
C ALA A 12 -10.17 7.05 2.57
N LEU A 13 -8.95 6.68 2.17
CA LEU A 13 -7.74 7.18 2.81
C LEU A 13 -7.84 8.70 2.77
N ASP A 14 -7.81 9.34 3.93
CA ASP A 14 -7.76 10.80 4.00
C ASP A 14 -6.53 11.30 3.24
N ASP A 15 -6.52 12.56 2.78
CA ASP A 15 -5.39 13.11 2.03
C ASP A 15 -4.04 12.91 2.74
N ALA A 16 -4.05 12.93 4.08
CA ALA A 16 -2.89 12.64 4.91
C ALA A 16 -2.44 11.17 4.83
N GLU A 17 -3.39 10.22 4.86
CA GLU A 17 -3.12 8.79 4.75
C GLU A 17 -2.67 8.44 3.33
N LEU A 18 -3.29 9.04 2.32
CA LEU A 18 -2.91 8.89 0.92
C LEU A 18 -1.49 9.43 0.68
N ALA A 19 -1.16 10.59 1.23
CA ALA A 19 0.19 11.15 1.16
C ALA A 19 1.22 10.24 1.84
N LEU A 20 0.87 9.59 2.95
CA LEU A 20 1.74 8.63 3.63
C LEU A 20 1.93 7.35 2.79
N CYS A 21 0.84 6.74 2.32
CA CYS A 21 0.86 5.60 1.39
C CYS A 21 1.77 5.88 0.20
N GLN A 22 1.63 7.06 -0.40
CA GLN A 22 2.38 7.46 -1.59
C GLN A 22 3.88 7.65 -1.30
N ARG A 23 4.25 8.23 -0.13
CA ARG A 23 5.66 8.34 0.29
C ARG A 23 6.30 6.97 0.52
N VAL A 24 5.61 6.08 1.24
CA VAL A 24 6.07 4.71 1.47
C VAL A 24 6.25 4.00 0.14
N TYR A 25 5.26 4.11 -0.75
CA TYR A 25 5.30 3.50 -2.06
C TYR A 25 6.49 4.00 -2.89
N ASP A 26 6.65 5.32 -3.03
CA ASP A 26 7.75 5.91 -3.78
C ASP A 26 9.12 5.50 -3.20
N HIS A 27 9.24 5.51 -1.87
CA HIS A 27 10.44 5.09 -1.18
C HIS A 27 10.77 3.62 -1.46
N VAL A 28 9.81 2.70 -1.31
CA VAL A 28 10.05 1.27 -1.55
C VAL A 28 10.31 0.99 -3.03
N VAL A 29 9.61 1.66 -3.95
CA VAL A 29 9.90 1.56 -5.40
C VAL A 29 11.33 2.01 -5.70
N SER A 30 11.77 3.11 -5.11
CA SER A 30 13.11 3.64 -5.28
C SER A 30 14.18 2.73 -4.67
N VAL A 31 13.98 2.24 -3.43
CA VAL A 31 14.93 1.37 -2.73
C VAL A 31 15.01 -0.02 -3.35
N LYS A 32 13.87 -0.65 -3.63
CA LYS A 32 13.81 -1.99 -4.26
C LYS A 32 14.00 -1.94 -5.78
N GLN A 33 14.12 -0.74 -6.36
CA GLN A 33 14.25 -0.52 -7.80
C GLN A 33 13.16 -1.28 -8.57
N ILE A 34 11.90 -1.14 -8.11
CA ILE A 34 10.77 -1.84 -8.71
C ILE A 34 10.51 -1.27 -10.11
N LYS A 35 10.62 -2.12 -11.14
CA LYS A 35 10.53 -1.72 -12.55
C LYS A 35 9.28 -2.24 -13.27
N THR A 36 8.69 -3.31 -12.77
CA THR A 36 7.52 -3.96 -13.39
C THR A 36 6.23 -3.46 -12.76
N ASP A 37 5.18 -3.37 -13.57
CA ASP A 37 3.81 -3.07 -13.14
C ASP A 37 3.30 -4.08 -12.10
N ALA A 38 3.51 -5.38 -12.32
CA ALA A 38 3.11 -6.43 -11.38
C ALA A 38 3.68 -6.25 -9.96
N GLU A 39 4.98 -5.92 -9.84
CA GLU A 39 5.61 -5.70 -8.53
C GLU A 39 5.11 -4.39 -7.89
N ARG A 40 4.79 -3.40 -8.71
CA ARG A 40 4.18 -2.13 -8.27
C ARG A 40 2.77 -2.36 -7.74
N GLU A 41 1.98 -3.18 -8.40
CA GLU A 41 0.63 -3.55 -7.96
C GLU A 41 0.66 -4.38 -6.68
N ASP A 42 1.60 -5.32 -6.56
CA ASP A 42 1.80 -6.11 -5.33
C ASP A 42 2.17 -5.20 -4.16
N LEU A 43 3.13 -4.29 -4.35
CA LEU A 43 3.53 -3.32 -3.34
C LEU A 43 2.36 -2.44 -2.90
N ALA A 44 1.60 -1.87 -3.84
CA ALA A 44 0.44 -1.04 -3.53
C ALA A 44 -0.62 -1.83 -2.74
N SER A 45 -0.88 -3.08 -3.14
CA SER A 45 -1.82 -3.97 -2.44
C SER A 45 -1.36 -4.27 -1.01
N ARG A 46 -0.06 -4.51 -0.79
CA ARG A 46 0.50 -4.74 0.54
C ARG A 46 0.45 -3.51 1.43
N ILE A 47 0.68 -2.32 0.89
CA ILE A 47 0.54 -1.06 1.63
C ILE A 47 -0.91 -0.90 2.10
N ILE A 48 -1.87 -1.03 1.18
CA ILE A 48 -3.30 -0.87 1.48
C ILE A 48 -3.77 -1.91 2.51
N GLN A 49 -3.38 -3.18 2.36
CA GLN A 49 -3.69 -4.22 3.35
C GLN A 49 -3.11 -3.90 4.73
N SER A 50 -1.85 -3.44 4.79
CA SER A 50 -1.20 -3.08 6.06
C SER A 50 -1.95 -1.94 6.76
N PHE A 51 -2.38 -0.94 5.98
CA PHE A 51 -3.24 0.14 6.48
C PHE A 51 -4.59 -0.35 6.99
N GLN A 52 -5.24 -1.26 6.26
CA GLN A 52 -6.51 -1.87 6.68
C GLN A 52 -6.36 -2.69 7.97
N HIS A 53 -5.19 -3.28 8.19
CA HIS A 53 -4.85 -3.95 9.45
C HIS A 53 -4.59 -3.00 10.62
N GLY A 54 -4.60 -1.68 10.38
CA GLY A 54 -4.42 -0.65 11.40
C GLY A 54 -3.01 -0.07 11.47
N VAL A 55 -2.11 -0.46 10.56
CA VAL A 55 -0.75 0.11 10.48
C VAL A 55 -0.82 1.45 9.76
N LYS A 56 -0.79 2.55 10.52
CA LYS A 56 -0.83 3.92 9.98
C LYS A 56 0.50 4.67 10.07
N ASP A 57 1.54 4.00 10.57
CA ASP A 57 2.88 4.57 10.75
C ASP A 57 3.77 4.26 9.53
N GLU A 58 4.37 5.31 8.96
CA GLU A 58 5.29 5.23 7.82
C GLU A 58 6.46 4.27 8.08
N GLU A 59 7.11 4.39 9.24
CA GLU A 59 8.22 3.50 9.61
C GLU A 59 7.80 2.04 9.81
N ALA A 60 6.59 1.80 10.35
CA ALA A 60 6.08 0.45 10.55
C ALA A 60 5.75 -0.22 9.21
N LEU A 61 5.15 0.53 8.29
CA LEU A 61 4.94 0.10 6.90
C LEU A 61 6.25 -0.18 6.19
N LEU A 62 7.22 0.74 6.29
CA LEU A 62 8.54 0.54 5.68
C LEU A 62 9.23 -0.71 6.23
N ARG A 63 9.16 -0.97 7.55
CA ARG A 63 9.70 -2.20 8.16
C ARG A 63 8.99 -3.47 7.70
N LEU A 64 7.70 -3.41 7.40
CA LEU A 64 6.93 -4.56 6.88
C LEU A 64 7.19 -4.83 5.40
N LEU A 65 7.57 -3.79 4.65
CA LEU A 65 7.69 -3.82 3.20
C LEU A 65 9.14 -3.96 2.70
N MET A 66 10.13 -3.54 3.49
CA MET A 66 11.55 -3.79 3.24
C MET A 66 11.92 -5.22 3.58
#